data_AF-A0A848MSC8-F1
#
_entry.id   AF-A0A848MSC8-F1
#
_cell.length_a   1.000
_cell.length_b   1.000
_cell.length_c   1.000
_cell.angle_alpha   90.00
_cell.angle_beta   90.00
_cell.angle_gamma   90.00
#
_symmetry.space_group_name_H-M   'P 1'
#
loop_
_entity.id
_entity.type
_entity.pdbx_description
1 polymer ?
#
loop_
_entity_poly.entity_id
_entity_poly.type
_entity_poly.pdbx_seq_one_letter_code
_entity_poly.pdbx_strand_id
1 'polypeptide(L)'
;MSEHNQNEVTIIPEYDDNGTVNYHLPNAKTDKNLVAVCPKVADKVIPVIFIPGVMGSNLKDKNGREIWRADFYKGLDMIGWGFKNGKERKELLNHKTTFVDGKGKILYNEQVDSIFPSRKKRGWGTALYLSYGEMLEALQFMLNDQHLLLENLAGTTKHLTSRQQLIGENMGAELGEEPLTDEEVRHSYEFLFPLHVFGYNWLQSNSKSAQKLDEFVSDVLALYCGRLAVEKVILITHSMGGLVARHYSENMAGRNKILGIIHGVMPDLGSPATYRRMKTGERGLFGAIIGSNAEELMPVLAQSPGPLQLLPGKAYGSGWLKIKSDGKIQSKPQEDPYEEIYLNEQDWWRLCEKALLLGDEEKEWGKYIENIKYNVKVFIEELNGKYHPQTWAFYGAGSEHPSEESLTWYERPYKLPLPTYRESAGKKFELTSSASPGDGTVPVKSGRIGWSGLRSLLATNVDHEGAYASNIRKGKETSLTLKFTLRAIVKMVQSVPGTGGN
;
A
#
# COMPACT_ATOMS: atom_id res chain seq x y z
N MET A 1 3.23 -36.14 24.90
CA MET A 1 1.90 -36.24 25.51
C MET A 1 2.10 -36.17 27.02
N SER A 2 1.92 -35.00 27.61
CA SER A 2 1.90 -34.85 29.07
C SER A 2 0.49 -35.17 29.57
N GLU A 3 0.40 -36.03 30.59
CA GLU A 3 -0.84 -36.30 31.31
C GLU A 3 -1.42 -34.98 31.84
N HIS A 4 -2.63 -34.60 31.43
CA HIS A 4 -3.34 -33.53 32.12
C HIS A 4 -3.68 -34.02 33.52
N ASN A 5 -3.08 -33.40 34.55
CA ASN A 5 -3.49 -33.58 35.93
C ASN A 5 -4.97 -33.22 36.04
N GLN A 6 -5.79 -34.11 36.62
CA GLN A 6 -7.25 -33.93 36.75
C GLN A 6 -7.69 -32.69 37.57
N ASN A 7 -6.72 -31.95 38.16
CA ASN A 7 -6.94 -30.80 39.03
C ASN A 7 -6.37 -29.47 38.48
N GLU A 8 -5.97 -29.40 37.21
CA GLU A 8 -5.51 -28.16 36.59
C GLU A 8 -6.60 -27.51 35.74
N VAL A 9 -6.74 -26.19 35.86
CA VAL A 9 -7.63 -25.39 35.00
C VAL A 9 -6.88 -24.19 34.43
N THR A 10 -6.88 -24.07 33.10
CA THR A 10 -6.31 -22.91 32.41
C THR A 10 -7.29 -21.74 32.44
N ILE A 11 -6.86 -20.61 32.97
CA ILE A 11 -7.66 -19.38 33.03
C ILE A 11 -7.29 -18.51 31.82
N ILE A 12 -8.26 -18.30 30.92
CA ILE A 12 -8.10 -17.40 29.79
C ILE A 12 -8.14 -15.95 30.33
N PRO A 13 -7.15 -15.10 30.01
CA PRO A 13 -7.14 -13.71 30.44
C PRO A 13 -8.25 -12.90 29.77
N GLU A 14 -8.82 -11.97 30.54
CA GLU A 14 -9.66 -10.89 30.04
C GLU A 14 -8.88 -9.58 30.07
N TYR A 15 -9.20 -8.64 29.18
CA TYR A 15 -8.56 -7.33 29.15
C TYR A 15 -9.58 -6.26 29.48
N ASP A 16 -9.20 -5.33 30.35
CA ASP A 16 -10.01 -4.13 30.61
C ASP A 16 -9.92 -3.12 29.46
N ASP A 17 -10.67 -2.01 29.56
CA ASP A 17 -10.70 -0.94 28.54
C ASP A 17 -9.34 -0.25 28.30
N ASN A 18 -8.36 -0.45 29.19
CA ASN A 18 -7.00 0.07 29.07
C ASN A 18 -6.03 -0.97 28.48
N GLY A 19 -6.51 -2.19 28.19
CA GLY A 19 -5.71 -3.31 27.73
C GLY A 19 -4.90 -3.98 28.85
N THR A 20 -5.27 -3.78 30.12
CA THR A 20 -4.69 -4.45 31.28
C THR A 20 -5.26 -5.85 31.40
N VAL A 21 -4.37 -6.83 31.62
CA VAL A 21 -4.74 -8.24 31.74
C VAL A 21 -5.30 -8.54 33.13
N ASN A 22 -6.44 -9.23 33.18
CA ASN A 22 -7.09 -9.72 34.38
C ASN A 22 -7.36 -11.23 34.26
N TYR A 23 -7.20 -11.96 35.37
CA TYR A 23 -7.54 -13.39 35.44
C TYR A 23 -8.65 -13.61 36.47
N HIS A 24 -9.78 -14.17 36.03
CA HIS A 24 -10.88 -14.53 36.92
C HIS A 24 -10.63 -15.92 37.51
N LEU A 25 -10.11 -15.96 38.73
CA LEU A 25 -9.79 -17.22 39.41
C LEU A 25 -11.06 -17.91 39.94
N PRO A 26 -11.27 -19.21 39.63
CA PRO A 26 -12.41 -19.95 40.12
C PRO A 26 -12.25 -20.28 41.61
N ASN A 27 -13.35 -20.21 42.36
CA ASN A 27 -13.40 -20.71 43.73
C ASN A 27 -13.50 -22.24 43.73
N ALA A 28 -12.66 -22.92 44.50
CA ALA A 28 -12.70 -24.37 44.69
C ALA A 28 -12.55 -24.76 46.15
N LYS A 29 -13.11 -25.93 46.51
CA LYS A 29 -12.91 -26.49 47.85
C LYS A 29 -11.45 -26.93 48.03
N THR A 30 -10.88 -26.70 49.21
CA THR A 30 -9.47 -26.97 49.53
C THR A 30 -9.05 -28.43 49.29
N ASP A 31 -9.96 -29.38 49.51
CA ASP A 31 -9.74 -30.81 49.30
C ASP A 31 -9.58 -31.22 47.82
N LYS A 32 -9.94 -30.34 46.88
CA LYS A 32 -9.78 -30.58 45.44
C LYS A 32 -8.39 -30.22 44.89
N ASN A 33 -7.51 -29.57 45.68
CA ASN A 33 -6.17 -29.16 45.24
C ASN A 33 -6.14 -28.55 43.82
N LEU A 34 -7.09 -27.66 43.52
CA LEU A 34 -7.21 -27.05 42.19
C LEU A 34 -6.02 -26.12 41.91
N VAL A 35 -5.36 -26.30 40.77
CA VAL A 35 -4.28 -25.45 40.28
C VAL A 35 -4.81 -24.61 39.12
N ALA A 36 -4.80 -23.28 39.29
CA ALA A 36 -5.15 -22.35 38.23
C ALA A 36 -3.90 -21.97 37.43
N VAL A 37 -3.87 -22.34 36.14
CA VAL A 37 -2.79 -21.97 35.22
C VAL A 37 -3.15 -20.64 34.57
N CYS A 38 -2.39 -19.58 34.86
CA CYS A 38 -2.57 -18.24 34.32
C CYS A 38 -1.46 -17.94 33.30
N PRO A 39 -1.71 -18.07 31.99
CA PRO A 39 -0.65 -17.94 30.99
C PRO A 39 -0.24 -16.49 30.84
N LYS A 40 1.06 -16.18 30.95
CA LYS A 40 1.58 -14.83 30.66
C LYS A 40 1.27 -14.45 29.21
N VAL A 41 0.73 -13.26 29.00
CA VAL A 41 0.43 -12.68 27.68
C VAL A 41 1.22 -11.39 27.47
N ALA A 42 1.39 -10.99 26.21
CA ALA A 42 2.06 -9.75 25.87
C ALA A 42 1.26 -8.53 26.37
N ASP A 43 1.97 -7.57 26.96
CA ASP A 43 1.45 -6.26 27.37
C ASP A 43 2.15 -5.10 26.61
N LYS A 44 3.34 -5.37 26.07
CA LYS A 44 4.14 -4.43 25.27
C LYS A 44 3.72 -4.36 23.82
N VAL A 45 3.79 -3.17 23.26
CA VAL A 45 3.26 -2.82 21.94
C VAL A 45 4.37 -2.39 20.98
N ILE A 46 4.29 -2.88 19.74
CA ILE A 46 5.03 -2.36 18.59
C ILE A 46 3.98 -1.96 17.53
N PRO A 47 3.66 -0.67 17.38
CA PRO A 47 2.62 -0.24 16.45
C PRO A 47 2.99 -0.55 15.00
N VAL A 48 2.02 -1.03 14.23
CA VAL A 48 2.16 -1.28 12.79
C VAL A 48 1.27 -0.29 12.05
N ILE A 49 1.79 0.44 11.07
CA ILE A 49 1.04 1.42 10.30
C ILE A 49 0.98 0.97 8.84
N PHE A 50 -0.24 0.75 8.35
CA PHE A 50 -0.51 0.51 6.94
C PHE A 50 -0.70 1.83 6.19
N ILE A 51 -0.01 1.98 5.06
CA ILE A 51 -0.08 3.14 4.18
C ILE A 51 -0.58 2.66 2.81
N PRO A 52 -1.80 3.06 2.38
CA PRO A 52 -2.41 2.60 1.14
C PRO A 52 -1.70 3.17 -0.10
N GLY A 53 -2.10 2.73 -1.29
CA GLY A 53 -1.63 3.26 -2.57
C GLY A 53 -2.37 4.51 -3.04
N VAL A 54 -2.04 4.95 -4.26
CA VAL A 54 -2.79 5.99 -4.97
C VAL A 54 -4.26 5.57 -5.10
N MET A 55 -5.18 6.53 -4.94
CA MET A 55 -6.63 6.27 -4.93
C MET A 55 -7.11 5.34 -3.80
N GLY A 56 -6.22 4.91 -2.92
CA GLY A 56 -6.49 3.96 -1.85
C GLY A 56 -7.01 4.56 -0.54
N SER A 57 -7.22 5.87 -0.49
CA SER A 57 -7.76 6.57 0.69
C SER A 57 -9.04 7.30 0.35
N ASN A 58 -10.00 7.30 1.28
CA ASN A 58 -11.25 8.03 1.14
C ASN A 58 -11.01 9.54 1.21
N LEU A 59 -11.70 10.31 0.38
CA LEU A 59 -11.61 11.76 0.32
C LEU A 59 -12.98 12.42 0.50
N LYS A 60 -12.98 13.58 1.15
CA LYS A 60 -14.12 14.47 1.33
C LYS A 60 -13.76 15.92 0.99
N ASP A 61 -14.76 16.77 0.80
CA ASP A 61 -14.56 18.21 0.69
C ASP A 61 -14.49 18.90 2.08
N LYS A 62 -14.27 20.22 2.06
CA LYS A 62 -14.25 21.06 3.28
C LYS A 62 -15.54 21.06 4.09
N ASN A 63 -16.68 20.76 3.46
CA ASN A 63 -17.99 20.71 4.12
C ASN A 63 -18.30 19.30 4.65
N GLY A 64 -17.38 18.35 4.46
CA GLY A 64 -17.56 16.96 4.85
C GLY A 64 -18.39 16.13 3.86
N ARG A 65 -18.66 16.65 2.66
CA ARG A 65 -19.28 15.87 1.58
C ARG A 65 -18.29 14.84 1.05
N GLU A 66 -18.79 13.64 0.85
CA GLU A 66 -18.02 12.51 0.33
C GLU A 66 -17.64 12.77 -1.14
N ILE A 67 -16.36 12.64 -1.46
CA ILE A 67 -15.83 12.82 -2.81
C ILE A 67 -15.42 11.46 -3.35
N TRP A 68 -14.50 10.78 -2.66
CA TRP A 68 -13.95 9.49 -3.08
C TRP A 68 -14.18 8.47 -1.97
N ARG A 69 -15.08 7.51 -2.18
CA ARG A 69 -15.38 6.44 -1.22
C ARG A 69 -15.98 5.22 -1.91
N ALA A 70 -15.76 4.03 -1.36
CA ALA A 70 -16.21 2.76 -1.92
C ALA A 70 -16.54 1.75 -0.81
N ASP A 71 -17.67 1.95 -0.14
CA ASP A 71 -18.12 1.19 1.03
C ASP A 71 -18.97 -0.04 0.64
N PHE A 72 -19.59 -0.03 -0.54
CA PHE A 72 -20.44 -1.14 -0.98
C PHE A 72 -19.65 -2.27 -1.64
N TYR A 73 -20.24 -3.47 -1.59
CA TYR A 73 -19.68 -4.66 -2.22
C TYR A 73 -19.41 -4.40 -3.70
N LYS A 74 -18.18 -4.71 -4.16
CA LYS A 74 -17.70 -4.42 -5.53
C LYS A 74 -17.73 -2.94 -5.95
N GLY A 75 -17.85 -2.00 -5.02
CA GLY A 75 -17.77 -0.56 -5.30
C GLY A 75 -18.98 -0.01 -6.06
N LEU A 76 -20.19 -0.55 -5.85
CA LEU A 76 -21.40 -0.10 -6.54
C LEU A 76 -21.73 1.39 -6.29
N ASP A 77 -21.35 1.94 -5.13
CA ASP A 77 -21.41 3.38 -4.84
C ASP A 77 -20.51 4.23 -5.74
N MET A 78 -19.49 3.64 -6.35
CA MET A 78 -18.60 4.34 -7.27
C MET A 78 -19.15 4.44 -8.70
N ILE A 79 -20.26 3.76 -9.04
CA ILE A 79 -20.87 3.83 -10.39
C ILE A 79 -21.20 5.27 -10.79
N GLY A 80 -21.54 6.12 -9.81
CA GLY A 80 -21.78 7.55 -10.04
C GLY A 80 -20.60 8.29 -10.68
N TRP A 81 -19.37 7.81 -10.52
CA TRP A 81 -18.20 8.36 -11.20
C TRP A 81 -18.23 8.13 -12.71
N GLY A 82 -18.79 7.01 -13.19
CA GLY A 82 -18.89 6.70 -14.61
C GLY A 82 -19.75 7.71 -15.40
N PHE A 83 -20.61 8.46 -14.73
CA PHE A 83 -21.43 9.51 -15.34
C PHE A 83 -20.80 10.92 -15.29
N LYS A 84 -19.64 11.07 -14.62
CA LYS A 84 -18.97 12.37 -14.47
C LYS A 84 -18.04 12.65 -15.63
N ASN A 85 -18.20 13.82 -16.24
CA ASN A 85 -17.28 14.29 -17.28
C ASN A 85 -15.97 14.86 -16.68
N GLY A 86 -14.99 15.16 -17.53
CA GLY A 86 -13.69 15.70 -17.11
C GLY A 86 -13.76 16.99 -16.28
N LYS A 87 -14.74 17.87 -16.54
CA LYS A 87 -14.91 19.13 -15.78
C LYS A 87 -15.36 18.83 -14.34
N GLU A 88 -16.40 18.01 -14.18
CA GLU A 88 -16.88 17.61 -12.86
C GLU A 88 -15.80 16.85 -12.07
N ARG A 89 -15.06 15.96 -12.74
CA ARG A 89 -13.95 15.22 -12.13
C ARG A 89 -12.86 16.19 -11.66
N LYS A 90 -12.46 17.17 -12.48
CA LYS A 90 -11.47 18.20 -12.13
C LYS A 90 -11.87 19.04 -10.92
N GLU A 91 -13.14 19.41 -10.84
CA GLU A 91 -13.67 20.20 -9.72
C GLU A 91 -13.69 19.39 -8.41
N LEU A 92 -14.10 18.13 -8.48
CA LEU A 92 -14.21 17.24 -7.31
C LEU A 92 -12.85 16.71 -6.84
N LEU A 93 -11.99 16.27 -7.76
CA LEU A 93 -10.67 15.70 -7.48
C LEU A 93 -9.57 16.76 -7.52
N ASN A 94 -9.65 17.71 -6.58
CA ASN A 94 -8.67 18.78 -6.45
C ASN A 94 -7.98 18.72 -5.09
N HIS A 95 -6.66 18.51 -5.11
CA HIS A 95 -5.85 18.33 -3.91
C HIS A 95 -5.87 19.53 -2.94
N LYS A 96 -6.33 20.71 -3.37
CA LYS A 96 -6.44 21.92 -2.53
C LYS A 96 -7.77 21.99 -1.78
N THR A 97 -8.78 21.25 -2.23
CA THR A 97 -10.14 21.29 -1.67
C THR A 97 -10.62 19.94 -1.16
N THR A 98 -9.84 18.88 -1.36
CA THR A 98 -10.09 17.54 -0.83
C THR A 98 -9.22 17.23 0.38
N PHE A 99 -9.78 16.46 1.30
CA PHE A 99 -9.16 16.06 2.56
C PHE A 99 -9.43 14.57 2.82
N VAL A 100 -8.59 13.94 3.63
CA VAL A 100 -8.79 12.54 4.04
C VAL A 100 -10.10 12.42 4.81
N ASP A 101 -10.85 11.36 4.50
CA ASP A 101 -12.11 11.05 5.14
C ASP A 101 -12.03 9.78 5.97
N GLY A 102 -12.09 9.92 7.29
CA GLY A 102 -12.07 8.79 8.23
C GLY A 102 -13.42 8.13 8.48
N LYS A 103 -14.47 8.45 7.72
CA LYS A 103 -15.84 7.93 7.92
C LYS A 103 -16.17 6.70 7.06
N GLY A 104 -15.21 6.18 6.29
CA GLY A 104 -15.42 4.97 5.49
C GLY A 104 -15.80 3.75 6.31
N LYS A 105 -16.34 2.74 5.64
CA LYS A 105 -16.77 1.49 6.26
C LYS A 105 -15.60 0.76 6.93
N ILE A 106 -15.86 0.21 8.12
CA ILE A 106 -14.90 -0.56 8.91
C ILE A 106 -15.59 -1.88 9.29
N LEU A 107 -14.97 -3.02 8.97
CA LEU A 107 -15.44 -4.33 9.42
C LEU A 107 -15.26 -4.46 10.93
N TYR A 108 -16.24 -5.11 11.59
CA TYR A 108 -16.29 -5.43 13.02
C TYR A 108 -15.74 -4.32 13.95
N ASN A 109 -16.04 -3.05 13.64
CA ASN A 109 -15.56 -1.92 14.45
C ASN A 109 -16.04 -1.96 15.91
N GLU A 110 -17.14 -2.69 16.17
CA GLU A 110 -17.75 -2.89 17.48
C GLU A 110 -17.25 -4.14 18.22
N GLN A 111 -16.48 -5.02 17.56
CA GLN A 111 -15.73 -6.04 18.30
C GLN A 111 -14.64 -5.30 19.08
N VAL A 112 -14.86 -5.19 20.38
CA VAL A 112 -13.92 -4.60 21.33
C VAL A 112 -12.73 -5.55 21.41
N ASP A 113 -11.72 -5.30 20.58
CA ASP A 113 -10.36 -5.72 20.88
C ASP A 113 -9.97 -4.94 22.16
N SER A 114 -10.37 -5.36 23.36
CA SER A 114 -10.15 -4.58 24.60
C SER A 114 -8.68 -4.25 24.86
N ILE A 115 -7.79 -4.95 24.18
CA ILE A 115 -6.34 -4.72 24.14
C ILE A 115 -5.96 -3.39 23.46
N PHE A 116 -6.74 -2.91 22.48
CA PHE A 116 -6.42 -1.77 21.61
C PHE A 116 -7.55 -0.74 21.50
N PRO A 117 -7.22 0.52 21.15
CA PRO A 117 -8.22 1.48 20.69
C PRO A 117 -9.02 0.96 19.50
N SER A 118 -10.28 1.41 19.38
CA SER A 118 -11.17 1.00 18.29
C SER A 118 -10.54 1.19 16.91
N ARG A 119 -10.91 0.34 15.95
CA ARG A 119 -10.43 0.39 14.56
C ARG A 119 -10.61 1.78 13.93
N LYS A 120 -11.72 2.46 14.26
CA LYS A 120 -11.95 3.88 13.90
C LYS A 120 -10.89 4.82 14.46
N LYS A 121 -10.54 4.72 15.76
CA LYS A 121 -9.47 5.53 16.37
C LYS A 121 -8.10 5.21 15.77
N ARG A 122 -7.90 3.98 15.30
CA ARG A 122 -6.69 3.53 14.57
C ARG A 122 -6.67 3.92 13.07
N GLY A 123 -7.64 4.72 12.61
CA GLY A 123 -7.64 5.28 11.26
C GLY A 123 -8.20 4.38 10.15
N TRP A 124 -8.78 3.22 10.47
CA TRP A 124 -9.20 2.23 9.46
C TRP A 124 -10.21 2.80 8.45
N GLY A 125 -11.09 3.70 8.88
CA GLY A 125 -12.08 4.34 8.02
C GLY A 125 -11.50 5.29 6.97
N THR A 126 -10.19 5.55 6.99
CA THR A 126 -9.50 6.34 5.96
C THR A 126 -9.13 5.54 4.72
N ALA A 127 -9.00 4.21 4.82
CA ALA A 127 -8.70 3.36 3.67
C ALA A 127 -9.94 3.14 2.81
N LEU A 128 -9.72 3.02 1.50
CA LEU A 128 -10.77 2.62 0.57
C LEU A 128 -11.18 1.17 0.86
N TYR A 129 -12.40 0.97 1.35
CA TYR A 129 -12.88 -0.34 1.78
C TYR A 129 -12.83 -1.38 0.65
N LEU A 130 -13.19 -0.98 -0.58
CA LEU A 130 -13.14 -1.84 -1.77
C LEU A 130 -11.78 -2.54 -1.95
N SER A 131 -10.67 -1.82 -1.70
CA SER A 131 -9.32 -2.35 -1.92
C SER A 131 -8.74 -3.02 -0.67
N TYR A 132 -8.99 -2.46 0.53
CA TYR A 132 -8.26 -2.88 1.74
C TYR A 132 -9.13 -3.42 2.87
N GLY A 133 -10.46 -3.27 2.82
CA GLY A 133 -11.34 -3.55 3.96
C GLY A 133 -11.22 -4.97 4.51
N GLU A 134 -11.28 -5.98 3.63
CA GLU A 134 -11.14 -7.39 4.04
C GLU A 134 -9.70 -7.76 4.40
N MET A 135 -8.71 -7.13 3.77
CA MET A 135 -7.31 -7.42 4.08
C MET A 135 -6.89 -6.86 5.45
N LEU A 136 -7.31 -5.65 5.80
CA LEU A 136 -6.96 -5.04 7.09
C LEU A 136 -7.44 -5.91 8.26
N GLU A 137 -8.62 -6.53 8.10
CA GLU A 137 -9.14 -7.58 8.99
C GLU A 137 -8.16 -8.75 9.13
N ALA A 138 -7.83 -9.36 7.98
CA ALA A 138 -6.95 -10.51 7.90
C ALA A 138 -5.59 -10.23 8.54
N LEU A 139 -5.01 -9.07 8.22
CA LEU A 139 -3.71 -8.66 8.71
C LEU A 139 -3.73 -8.42 10.22
N GLN A 140 -4.75 -7.73 10.77
CA GLN A 140 -4.87 -7.53 12.21
C GLN A 140 -5.00 -8.86 12.96
N PHE A 141 -5.76 -9.80 12.42
CA PHE A 141 -5.88 -11.16 12.97
C PHE A 141 -4.55 -11.89 12.97
N MET A 142 -3.86 -11.93 11.82
CA MET A 142 -2.55 -12.57 11.67
C MET A 142 -1.48 -11.96 12.60
N LEU A 143 -1.56 -10.65 12.84
CA LEU A 143 -0.66 -9.92 13.73
C LEU A 143 -0.94 -10.16 15.21
N ASN A 144 -2.11 -10.66 15.61
CA ASN A 144 -2.47 -10.87 17.02
C ASN A 144 -3.31 -12.14 17.20
N ASP A 145 -2.78 -13.25 16.68
CA ASP A 145 -3.39 -14.59 16.69
C ASP A 145 -3.18 -15.38 18.01
N GLN A 146 -2.72 -14.71 19.07
CA GLN A 146 -2.41 -15.34 20.37
C GLN A 146 -3.60 -16.03 21.05
N HIS A 147 -4.84 -15.63 20.73
CA HIS A 147 -6.04 -16.30 21.25
C HIS A 147 -6.08 -17.79 20.88
N LEU A 148 -5.57 -18.16 19.69
CA LEU A 148 -5.46 -19.57 19.28
C LEU A 148 -4.45 -20.34 20.16
N LEU A 149 -3.38 -19.70 20.63
CA LEU A 149 -2.45 -20.34 21.58
C LEU A 149 -3.13 -20.59 22.93
N LEU A 150 -3.91 -19.62 23.41
CA LEU A 150 -4.66 -19.74 24.67
C LEU A 150 -5.73 -20.83 24.59
N GLU A 151 -6.45 -20.90 23.48
CA GLU A 151 -7.42 -21.96 23.17
C GLU A 151 -6.76 -23.34 23.09
N ASN A 152 -5.63 -23.45 22.40
CA ASN A 152 -4.85 -24.70 22.36
C ASN A 152 -4.39 -25.13 23.76
N LEU A 153 -3.95 -24.19 24.60
CA LEU A 153 -3.54 -24.45 25.98
C LEU A 153 -4.72 -24.84 26.89
N ALA A 154 -5.91 -24.30 26.63
CA ALA A 154 -7.15 -24.69 27.30
C ALA A 154 -7.74 -26.01 26.75
N GLY A 155 -7.13 -26.60 25.73
CA GLY A 155 -7.59 -27.84 25.11
C GLY A 155 -8.85 -27.69 24.25
N THR A 156 -9.26 -26.47 23.90
CA THR A 156 -10.48 -26.20 23.15
C THR A 156 -10.29 -26.36 21.64
N THR A 157 -9.07 -26.13 21.14
CA THR A 157 -8.71 -26.37 19.73
C THR A 157 -7.32 -26.99 19.60
N LYS A 158 -6.89 -27.29 18.37
CA LYS A 158 -5.52 -27.73 18.01
C LYS A 158 -5.00 -27.00 16.77
N HIS A 159 -5.51 -25.80 16.50
CA HIS A 159 -5.20 -25.08 15.28
C HIS A 159 -3.86 -24.36 15.41
N LEU A 160 -3.00 -24.49 14.39
CA LEU A 160 -1.78 -23.69 14.32
C LEU A 160 -2.14 -22.23 14.05
N THR A 161 -1.50 -21.33 14.79
CA THR A 161 -1.55 -19.89 14.56
C THR A 161 -1.01 -19.50 13.19
N SER A 162 -1.35 -18.31 12.70
CA SER A 162 -0.80 -17.81 11.43
C SER A 162 0.72 -17.73 11.47
N ARG A 163 1.30 -17.35 12.62
CA ARG A 163 2.76 -17.33 12.80
C ARG A 163 3.39 -18.73 12.83
N GLN A 164 2.76 -19.69 13.53
CA GLN A 164 3.27 -21.07 13.58
C GLN A 164 3.23 -21.76 12.22
N GLN A 165 2.23 -21.45 11.38
CA GLN A 165 2.14 -21.99 10.02
C GLN A 165 3.33 -21.59 9.13
N LEU A 166 4.03 -20.49 9.45
CA LEU A 166 5.18 -20.01 8.70
C LEU A 166 6.52 -20.66 9.12
N ILE A 167 6.53 -21.49 10.16
CA ILE A 167 7.73 -22.19 10.64
C ILE A 167 8.20 -23.16 9.57
N GLY A 168 9.46 -23.04 9.16
CA GLY A 168 10.04 -23.88 8.11
C GLY A 168 9.49 -23.68 6.69
N GLU A 169 8.50 -22.79 6.48
CA GLU A 169 7.93 -22.56 5.14
C GLU A 169 8.94 -21.86 4.22
N ASN A 170 9.12 -22.35 3.00
CA ASN A 170 9.88 -21.66 1.96
C ASN A 170 8.90 -20.89 1.06
N MET A 171 9.13 -19.58 0.91
CA MET A 171 8.31 -18.65 0.13
C MET A 171 8.90 -18.35 -1.26
N GLY A 172 10.12 -18.79 -1.55
CA GLY A 172 10.80 -18.58 -2.82
C GLY A 172 11.19 -17.13 -3.06
N ALA A 173 11.64 -16.43 -2.02
CA ALA A 173 12.12 -15.06 -2.14
C ALA A 173 13.47 -15.02 -2.88
N GLU A 174 13.66 -14.04 -3.76
CA GLU A 174 14.89 -13.88 -4.52
C GLU A 174 16.09 -13.52 -3.63
N LEU A 175 15.83 -12.87 -2.51
CA LEU A 175 16.83 -12.39 -1.56
C LEU A 175 16.33 -12.54 -0.13
N GLY A 176 17.26 -12.83 0.79
CA GLY A 176 17.03 -12.68 2.22
C GLY A 176 15.94 -13.60 2.74
N GLU A 177 16.01 -14.86 2.32
CA GLU A 177 15.04 -15.88 2.66
C GLU A 177 15.61 -16.81 3.74
N GLU A 178 15.17 -16.60 4.98
CA GLU A 178 15.34 -17.58 6.05
C GLU A 178 13.94 -17.93 6.60
N PRO A 179 13.52 -19.20 6.57
CA PRO A 179 12.29 -19.63 7.21
C PRO A 179 12.24 -19.22 8.67
N LEU A 180 11.02 -19.10 9.23
CA LEU A 180 10.89 -18.82 10.66
C LEU A 180 11.27 -20.05 11.48
N THR A 181 11.95 -19.83 12.59
CA THR A 181 12.17 -20.85 13.62
C THR A 181 11.11 -20.78 14.73
N ASP A 182 10.96 -21.85 15.51
CA ASP A 182 10.11 -21.85 16.70
C ASP A 182 10.48 -20.74 17.69
N GLU A 183 11.78 -20.45 17.86
CA GLU A 183 12.26 -19.41 18.75
C GLU A 183 11.86 -18.01 18.28
N GLU A 184 11.99 -17.71 16.99
CA GLU A 184 11.60 -16.42 16.44
C GLU A 184 10.09 -16.19 16.56
N VAL A 185 9.30 -17.23 16.29
CA VAL A 185 7.84 -17.20 16.45
C VAL A 185 7.48 -16.99 17.92
N ARG A 186 8.09 -17.74 18.85
CA ARG A 186 7.88 -17.56 20.29
C ARG A 186 8.22 -16.15 20.74
N HIS A 187 9.36 -15.60 20.33
CA HIS A 187 9.77 -14.22 20.65
C HIS A 187 8.76 -13.19 20.14
N SER A 188 8.16 -13.41 18.97
CA SER A 188 7.15 -12.48 18.44
C SER A 188 5.87 -12.40 19.29
N TYR A 189 5.57 -13.42 20.10
CA TYR A 189 4.45 -13.42 21.04
C TYR A 189 4.74 -12.64 22.33
N GLU A 190 5.94 -12.07 22.50
CA GLU A 190 6.25 -11.13 23.58
C GLU A 190 5.67 -9.73 23.31
N PHE A 191 5.15 -9.47 22.09
CA PHE A 191 4.67 -8.16 21.66
C PHE A 191 3.27 -8.22 21.04
N LEU A 192 2.57 -7.10 21.19
CA LEU A 192 1.29 -6.80 20.56
C LEU A 192 1.49 -5.87 19.37
N PHE A 193 0.75 -6.10 18.28
CA PHE A 193 0.91 -5.38 17.01
C PHE A 193 -0.38 -4.70 16.58
N PRO A 194 -0.79 -3.58 17.21
CA PRO A 194 -1.98 -2.86 16.78
C PRO A 194 -1.77 -2.29 15.37
N LEU A 195 -2.66 -2.65 14.45
CA LEU A 195 -2.64 -2.15 13.08
C LEU A 195 -3.33 -0.78 13.00
N HIS A 196 -2.61 0.24 12.61
CA HIS A 196 -3.13 1.57 12.28
C HIS A 196 -3.16 1.75 10.77
N VAL A 197 -3.99 2.66 10.30
CA VAL A 197 -4.08 3.01 8.89
C VAL A 197 -3.87 4.51 8.73
N PHE A 198 -2.85 4.86 7.96
CA PHE A 198 -2.60 6.23 7.56
C PHE A 198 -3.10 6.46 6.13
N GLY A 199 -4.38 6.78 5.99
CA GLY A 199 -4.89 7.29 4.73
C GLY A 199 -4.40 8.72 4.48
N TYR A 200 -4.10 9.05 3.23
CA TYR A 200 -3.57 10.35 2.82
C TYR A 200 -4.28 10.89 1.58
N ASN A 201 -4.21 12.20 1.37
CA ASN A 201 -4.73 12.80 0.14
C ASN A 201 -3.83 12.43 -1.03
N TRP A 202 -4.17 11.37 -1.75
CA TRP A 202 -3.38 10.83 -2.86
C TRP A 202 -3.29 11.75 -4.08
N LEU A 203 -4.05 12.85 -4.14
CA LEU A 203 -3.93 13.87 -5.19
C LEU A 203 -2.76 14.84 -4.93
N GLN A 204 -2.41 15.07 -3.65
CA GLN A 204 -1.36 16.02 -3.27
C GLN A 204 0.04 15.39 -3.41
N SER A 205 1.09 16.22 -3.38
CA SER A 205 2.47 15.72 -3.39
C SER A 205 2.73 14.75 -2.23
N ASN A 206 3.38 13.62 -2.52
CA ASN A 206 3.78 12.62 -1.53
C ASN A 206 4.71 13.20 -0.45
N SER A 207 5.47 14.28 -0.73
CA SER A 207 6.21 15.02 0.31
C SER A 207 5.29 15.62 1.37
N LYS A 208 4.16 16.20 0.97
CA LYS A 208 3.17 16.74 1.93
C LYS A 208 2.47 15.60 2.69
N SER A 209 2.21 14.48 2.02
CA SER A 209 1.68 13.29 2.69
C SER A 209 2.68 12.70 3.70
N ALA A 210 3.98 12.76 3.42
CA ALA A 210 5.03 12.34 4.35
C ALA A 210 5.13 13.25 5.59
N GLN A 211 4.89 14.56 5.44
CA GLN A 211 4.75 15.47 6.58
C GLN A 211 3.57 15.09 7.48
N LYS A 212 2.44 14.73 6.88
CA LYS A 212 1.27 14.22 7.62
C LYS A 212 1.51 12.85 8.24
N LEU A 213 2.36 12.02 7.63
CA LEU A 213 2.78 10.75 8.22
C LEU A 213 3.62 10.98 9.49
N ASP A 214 4.51 11.98 9.53
CA ASP A 214 5.29 12.30 10.74
C ASP A 214 4.39 12.71 11.92
N GLU A 215 3.37 13.55 11.66
CA GLU A 215 2.33 13.90 12.64
C GLU A 215 1.64 12.63 13.16
N PHE A 216 1.15 11.78 12.24
CA PHE A 216 0.44 10.55 12.58
C PHE A 216 1.30 9.53 13.36
N VAL A 217 2.56 9.34 12.96
CA VAL A 217 3.50 8.46 13.67
C VAL A 217 3.73 8.96 15.09
N SER A 218 3.86 10.28 15.27
CA SER A 218 4.06 10.88 16.58
C SER A 218 2.84 10.68 17.48
N ASP A 219 1.63 10.83 16.93
CA ASP A 219 0.37 10.56 17.65
C ASP A 219 0.23 9.07 18.02
N VAL A 220 0.60 8.15 17.11
CA VAL A 220 0.58 6.70 17.37
C VAL A 220 1.56 6.33 18.49
N LEU A 221 2.78 6.87 18.48
CA LEU A 221 3.75 6.60 19.55
C LEU A 221 3.26 7.16 20.89
N ALA A 222 2.68 8.37 20.90
CA ALA A 222 2.10 8.96 22.10
C ALA A 222 0.94 8.13 22.66
N LEU A 223 0.08 7.57 21.80
CA LEU A 223 -1.06 6.75 22.18
C LEU A 223 -0.68 5.50 22.98
N TYR A 224 0.49 4.92 22.73
CA TYR A 224 0.98 3.73 23.44
C TYR A 224 2.12 4.04 24.42
N CYS A 225 2.34 5.30 24.79
CA CYS A 225 3.35 5.69 25.77
C CYS A 225 3.23 4.84 27.05
N GLY A 226 4.35 4.34 27.56
CA GLY A 226 4.41 3.39 28.70
C GLY A 226 4.18 1.91 28.34
N ARG A 227 3.51 1.64 27.22
CA ARG A 227 3.31 0.27 26.68
C ARG A 227 4.22 -0.06 25.51
N LEU A 228 4.90 0.91 24.91
CA LEU A 228 5.85 0.65 23.81
C LEU A 228 6.98 -0.30 24.23
N ALA A 229 7.24 -1.34 23.42
CA ALA A 229 8.44 -2.17 23.56
C ALA A 229 9.70 -1.42 23.10
N VAL A 230 9.52 -0.54 22.11
CA VAL A 230 10.54 0.32 21.52
C VAL A 230 9.83 1.59 21.02
N GLU A 231 10.47 2.75 21.08
CA GLU A 231 9.92 4.02 20.59
C GLU A 231 9.94 4.13 19.05
N LYS A 232 9.46 3.08 18.37
CA LYS A 232 9.45 2.94 16.91
C LYS A 232 8.17 2.27 16.44
N VAL A 233 7.80 2.55 15.18
CA VAL A 233 6.71 1.89 14.47
C VAL A 233 7.24 1.01 13.35
N ILE A 234 6.46 0.02 12.92
CA ILE A 234 6.67 -0.72 11.68
C ILE A 234 5.75 -0.12 10.61
N LEU A 235 6.27 0.10 9.40
CA LEU A 235 5.46 0.57 8.27
C LEU A 235 5.20 -0.57 7.28
N ILE A 236 3.94 -0.75 6.89
CA ILE A 236 3.54 -1.60 5.75
C ILE A 236 2.98 -0.66 4.68
N THR A 237 3.45 -0.78 3.45
CA THR A 237 3.01 0.10 2.38
C THR A 237 2.45 -0.68 1.21
N HIS A 238 1.51 -0.08 0.52
CA HIS A 238 1.03 -0.52 -0.78
C HIS A 238 1.33 0.52 -1.85
N SER A 239 1.85 0.10 -3.01
CA SER A 239 2.04 0.94 -4.19
C SER A 239 2.74 2.27 -3.85
N MET A 240 2.17 3.41 -4.21
CA MET A 240 2.72 4.76 -3.95
C MET A 240 2.82 5.13 -2.46
N GLY A 241 2.14 4.41 -1.56
CA GLY A 241 2.37 4.54 -0.12
C GLY A 241 3.84 4.24 0.26
N GLY A 242 4.53 3.42 -0.54
CA GLY A 242 5.97 3.17 -0.41
C GLY A 242 6.81 4.42 -0.66
N LEU A 243 6.41 5.26 -1.62
CA LEU A 243 7.11 6.53 -1.90
C LEU A 243 6.90 7.54 -0.78
N VAL A 244 5.71 7.58 -0.18
CA VAL A 244 5.42 8.40 1.01
C VAL A 244 6.31 7.96 2.18
N ALA A 245 6.35 6.66 2.47
CA ALA A 245 7.14 6.10 3.57
C ALA A 245 8.65 6.31 3.36
N ARG A 246 9.16 6.12 2.14
CA ARG A 246 10.57 6.38 1.83
C ARG A 246 10.92 7.86 1.97
N HIS A 247 10.06 8.77 1.52
CA HIS A 247 10.33 10.20 1.67
C HIS A 247 10.35 10.61 3.15
N TYR A 248 9.40 10.12 3.94
CA TYR A 248 9.38 10.31 5.39
C TYR A 248 10.62 9.74 6.09
N SER A 249 11.04 8.53 5.71
CA SER A 249 12.23 7.89 6.29
C SER A 249 13.50 8.63 5.90
N GLU A 250 13.69 8.93 4.62
CA GLU A 250 15.02 9.18 4.05
C GLU A 250 15.30 10.65 3.70
N ASN A 251 14.24 11.42 3.42
CA ASN A 251 14.34 12.85 3.10
C ASN A 251 13.81 13.73 4.24
N MET A 252 13.38 13.12 5.35
CA MET A 252 12.98 13.78 6.59
C MET A 252 13.67 13.08 7.79
N ALA A 253 13.30 13.46 9.02
CA ALA A 253 13.84 12.86 10.24
C ALA A 253 13.17 11.52 10.65
N GLY A 254 12.30 10.96 9.79
CA GLY A 254 11.44 9.82 10.13
C GLY A 254 12.18 8.52 10.40
N ARG A 255 13.37 8.31 9.81
CA ARG A 255 14.16 7.06 9.94
C ARG A 255 14.27 6.57 11.38
N ASN A 256 14.52 7.48 12.33
CA ASN A 256 14.76 7.11 13.73
C ASN A 256 13.51 6.63 14.47
N LYS A 257 12.31 6.93 13.95
CA LYS A 257 11.02 6.50 14.50
C LYS A 257 10.51 5.20 13.86
N ILE A 258 11.27 4.60 12.95
CA ILE A 258 10.86 3.41 12.18
C ILE A 258 11.75 2.22 12.58
N LEU A 259 11.12 1.08 12.91
CA LEU A 259 11.82 -0.18 13.17
C LEU A 259 12.18 -0.88 11.85
N GLY A 260 11.23 -0.88 10.90
CA GLY A 260 11.43 -1.37 9.55
C GLY A 260 10.23 -1.08 8.65
N ILE A 261 10.41 -1.30 7.35
CA ILE A 261 9.41 -1.02 6.32
C ILE A 261 9.21 -2.27 5.45
N ILE A 262 7.95 -2.61 5.18
CA ILE A 262 7.54 -3.61 4.22
C ILE A 262 6.90 -2.90 3.03
N HIS A 263 7.49 -2.99 1.85
CA HIS A 263 6.96 -2.43 0.61
C HIS A 263 6.25 -3.50 -0.23
N GLY A 264 4.95 -3.34 -0.46
CA GLY A 264 4.20 -4.16 -1.42
C GLY A 264 3.98 -3.41 -2.72
N VAL A 265 4.39 -4.01 -3.85
CA VAL A 265 4.17 -3.52 -5.23
C VAL A 265 4.51 -2.04 -5.43
N MET A 266 5.58 -1.57 -4.78
CA MET A 266 6.01 -0.18 -4.87
C MET A 266 6.57 0.12 -6.28
N PRO A 267 6.12 1.21 -6.94
CA PRO A 267 6.68 1.66 -8.21
C PRO A 267 8.00 2.41 -8.00
N ASP A 268 9.06 1.70 -7.66
CA ASP A 268 10.33 2.27 -7.21
C ASP A 268 10.92 3.31 -8.17
N LEU A 269 10.88 3.03 -9.47
CA LEU A 269 11.42 3.88 -10.53
C LEU A 269 10.31 4.65 -11.29
N GLY A 270 9.06 4.58 -10.82
CA GLY A 270 7.88 5.04 -11.55
C GLY A 270 7.32 4.01 -12.54
N SER A 271 6.29 4.37 -13.30
CA SER A 271 5.63 3.50 -14.28
C SER A 271 5.17 4.27 -15.53
N PRO A 272 5.53 3.78 -16.74
CA PRO A 272 4.96 4.27 -17.99
C PRO A 272 3.43 4.17 -18.08
N ALA A 273 2.78 3.35 -17.24
CA ALA A 273 1.33 3.28 -17.15
C ALA A 273 0.68 4.67 -16.94
N THR A 274 1.35 5.58 -16.22
CA THR A 274 0.89 6.95 -16.01
C THR A 274 0.77 7.73 -17.32
N TYR A 275 1.76 7.61 -18.21
CA TYR A 275 1.71 8.19 -19.55
C TYR A 275 0.54 7.61 -20.35
N ARG A 276 0.39 6.27 -20.37
CA ARG A 276 -0.71 5.58 -21.04
C ARG A 276 -2.06 6.08 -20.54
N ARG A 277 -2.27 6.11 -19.22
CA ARG A 277 -3.50 6.56 -18.56
C ARG A 277 -3.87 7.99 -18.95
N MET A 278 -2.91 8.90 -18.95
CA MET A 278 -3.15 10.29 -19.39
C MET A 278 -3.53 10.35 -20.89
N LYS A 279 -2.92 9.52 -21.74
CA LYS A 279 -3.17 9.57 -23.19
C LYS A 279 -4.41 8.82 -23.66
N THR A 280 -4.81 7.75 -22.97
CA THR A 280 -5.85 6.83 -23.47
C THR A 280 -6.90 6.46 -22.43
N GLY A 281 -6.84 6.99 -21.21
CA GLY A 281 -7.68 6.53 -20.10
C GLY A 281 -7.18 5.26 -19.42
N GLU A 282 -7.87 4.85 -18.37
CA GLU A 282 -7.69 3.54 -17.73
C GLU A 282 -8.66 2.49 -18.32
N ARG A 283 -8.25 1.22 -18.29
CA ARG A 283 -8.98 0.08 -18.83
C ARG A 283 -9.76 -0.66 -17.75
N GLY A 284 -10.72 -1.46 -18.19
CA GLY A 284 -11.47 -2.38 -17.32
C GLY A 284 -12.40 -1.68 -16.34
N LEU A 285 -12.79 -2.41 -15.29
CA LEU A 285 -13.74 -1.93 -14.29
C LEU A 285 -13.24 -0.70 -13.54
N PHE A 286 -11.94 -0.65 -13.21
CA PHE A 286 -11.32 0.54 -12.62
C PHE A 286 -11.35 1.72 -13.59
N GLY A 287 -11.11 1.52 -14.89
CA GLY A 287 -11.25 2.56 -15.90
C GLY A 287 -12.65 3.18 -15.99
N ALA A 288 -13.69 2.36 -15.89
CA ALA A 288 -15.08 2.84 -15.87
C ALA A 288 -15.37 3.77 -14.67
N ILE A 289 -14.62 3.62 -13.58
CA ILE A 289 -14.76 4.43 -12.37
C ILE A 289 -13.84 5.66 -12.44
N ILE A 290 -12.55 5.47 -12.67
CA ILE A 290 -11.55 6.54 -12.51
C ILE A 290 -11.45 7.46 -13.72
N GLY A 291 -11.78 6.95 -14.90
CA GLY A 291 -11.79 7.69 -16.16
C GLY A 291 -11.33 6.80 -17.31
N SER A 292 -12.18 6.68 -18.33
CA SER A 292 -12.00 5.70 -19.43
C SER A 292 -11.26 6.26 -20.64
N ASN A 293 -10.98 7.57 -20.62
CA ASN A 293 -10.34 8.29 -21.72
C ASN A 293 -9.50 9.47 -21.20
N ALA A 294 -8.76 10.12 -22.11
CA ALA A 294 -7.91 11.25 -21.80
C ALA A 294 -8.68 12.50 -21.34
N GLU A 295 -9.88 12.76 -21.88
CA GLU A 295 -10.68 13.94 -21.55
C GLU A 295 -11.17 13.90 -20.09
N GLU A 296 -11.40 12.70 -19.56
CA GLU A 296 -11.78 12.49 -18.16
C GLU A 296 -10.60 12.55 -17.19
N LEU A 297 -9.44 12.01 -17.56
CA LEU A 297 -8.28 11.87 -16.66
C LEU A 297 -7.28 13.03 -16.73
N MET A 298 -6.96 13.53 -17.92
CA MET A 298 -5.94 14.57 -18.12
C MET A 298 -6.16 15.80 -17.24
N PRO A 299 -7.37 16.40 -17.15
CA PRO A 299 -7.56 17.62 -16.38
C PRO A 299 -7.33 17.44 -14.87
N VAL A 300 -7.56 16.22 -14.35
CA VAL A 300 -7.32 15.86 -12.95
C VAL A 300 -5.84 15.56 -12.71
N LEU A 301 -5.27 14.64 -13.50
CA LEU A 301 -3.91 14.14 -13.29
C LEU A 301 -2.87 15.24 -13.50
N ALA A 302 -3.01 16.08 -14.54
CA ALA A 302 -2.08 17.17 -14.80
C ALA A 302 -2.03 18.20 -13.65
N GLN A 303 -3.11 18.33 -12.88
CA GLN A 303 -3.19 19.28 -11.76
C GLN A 303 -2.92 18.62 -10.39
N SER A 304 -2.59 17.31 -10.37
CA SER A 304 -2.41 16.52 -9.15
C SER A 304 -0.97 16.00 -9.05
N PRO A 305 -0.12 16.59 -8.20
CA PRO A 305 1.28 16.16 -8.06
C PRO A 305 1.44 14.70 -7.61
N GLY A 306 0.52 14.18 -6.78
CA GLY A 306 0.60 12.82 -6.27
C GLY A 306 0.65 11.78 -7.39
N PRO A 307 -0.39 11.66 -8.24
CA PRO A 307 -0.36 10.74 -9.38
C PRO A 307 0.78 11.02 -10.38
N LEU A 308 1.18 12.28 -10.58
CA LEU A 308 2.31 12.61 -11.46
C LEU A 308 3.65 12.12 -10.91
N GLN A 309 3.81 11.95 -9.60
CA GLN A 309 5.00 11.35 -8.98
C GLN A 309 5.13 9.84 -9.26
N LEU A 310 4.17 9.23 -9.97
CA LEU A 310 4.29 7.88 -10.53
C LEU A 310 5.02 7.87 -11.89
N LEU A 311 5.27 9.03 -12.50
CA LEU A 311 5.98 9.09 -13.79
C LEU A 311 7.41 8.53 -13.66
N PRO A 312 7.94 7.87 -14.72
CA PRO A 312 9.34 7.45 -14.75
C PRO A 312 10.33 8.60 -14.47
N GLY A 313 11.19 8.42 -13.47
CA GLY A 313 12.33 9.32 -13.22
C GLY A 313 13.50 9.07 -14.18
N LYS A 314 14.61 9.82 -14.02
CA LYS A 314 15.83 9.57 -14.79
C LYS A 314 16.38 8.15 -14.58
N ALA A 315 16.29 7.65 -13.35
CA ALA A 315 16.75 6.31 -12.97
C ALA A 315 15.97 5.16 -13.64
N TYR A 316 14.75 5.41 -14.15
CA TYR A 316 14.03 4.41 -14.95
C TYR A 316 14.77 4.09 -16.26
N GLY A 317 15.61 5.01 -16.74
CA GLY A 317 16.43 4.86 -17.93
C GLY A 317 15.76 5.38 -19.21
N SER A 318 16.54 5.38 -20.28
CA SER A 318 16.15 5.92 -21.58
C SER A 318 15.26 4.97 -22.40
N GLY A 319 14.57 5.53 -23.39
CA GLY A 319 13.90 4.79 -24.46
C GLY A 319 12.65 3.99 -24.08
N TRP A 320 12.00 4.32 -22.96
CA TRP A 320 10.74 3.67 -22.56
C TRP A 320 9.54 4.14 -23.39
N LEU A 321 9.58 5.29 -24.06
CA LEU A 321 8.59 5.73 -25.03
C LEU A 321 9.17 5.66 -26.44
N LYS A 322 8.58 4.86 -27.32
CA LYS A 322 9.04 4.66 -28.70
C LYS A 322 8.01 5.20 -29.69
N ILE A 323 8.47 5.82 -30.76
CA ILE A 323 7.65 6.32 -31.86
C ILE A 323 8.13 5.63 -33.13
N LYS A 324 7.27 4.80 -33.73
CA LYS A 324 7.56 4.06 -34.96
C LYS A 324 6.74 4.62 -36.12
N SER A 325 7.41 5.29 -37.06
CA SER A 325 6.83 5.91 -38.25
C SER A 325 7.77 5.73 -39.45
N ASP A 326 7.24 5.46 -40.64
CA ASP A 326 8.02 5.25 -41.88
C ASP A 326 9.21 4.28 -41.74
N GLY A 327 9.05 3.22 -40.95
CA GLY A 327 10.12 2.24 -40.70
C GLY A 327 11.26 2.75 -39.78
N LYS A 328 11.21 3.99 -39.31
CA LYS A 328 12.15 4.55 -38.32
C LYS A 328 11.59 4.40 -36.91
N ILE A 329 12.48 4.21 -35.93
CA ILE A 329 12.14 4.19 -34.51
C ILE A 329 12.87 5.35 -33.84
N GLN A 330 12.11 6.25 -33.24
CA GLN A 330 12.62 7.26 -32.32
C GLN A 330 12.29 6.82 -30.89
N SER A 331 13.26 6.90 -29.98
CA SER A 331 13.09 6.53 -28.58
C SER A 331 13.23 7.75 -27.68
N LYS A 332 12.43 7.81 -26.61
CA LYS A 332 12.41 8.88 -25.62
C LYS A 332 12.24 8.29 -24.20
N PRO A 333 12.77 8.95 -23.16
CA PRO A 333 13.74 10.02 -23.25
C PRO A 333 15.07 9.49 -23.79
N GLN A 334 15.91 10.38 -24.32
CA GLN A 334 17.33 10.07 -24.52
C GLN A 334 18.08 10.22 -23.18
N GLU A 335 17.79 11.28 -22.44
CA GLU A 335 18.43 11.58 -21.15
C GLU A 335 17.44 12.09 -20.09
N ASP A 336 16.55 13.02 -20.43
CA ASP A 336 15.71 13.73 -19.46
C ASP A 336 14.22 13.59 -19.80
N PRO A 337 13.47 12.72 -19.11
CA PRO A 337 12.03 12.55 -19.37
C PRO A 337 11.21 13.80 -19.06
N TYR A 338 11.67 14.66 -18.16
CA TYR A 338 10.95 15.87 -17.78
C TYR A 338 10.89 16.85 -18.93
N GLU A 339 12.02 17.16 -19.56
CA GLU A 339 12.05 18.09 -20.70
C GLU A 339 11.58 17.42 -21.99
N GLU A 340 12.01 16.18 -22.24
CA GLU A 340 11.77 15.54 -23.54
C GLU A 340 10.33 15.04 -23.70
N ILE A 341 9.62 14.71 -22.62
CA ILE A 341 8.29 14.10 -22.67
C ILE A 341 7.26 14.90 -21.87
N TYR A 342 7.57 15.25 -20.62
CA TYR A 342 6.56 15.76 -19.70
C TYR A 342 6.25 17.24 -19.92
N LEU A 343 7.28 18.05 -20.11
CA LEU A 343 7.22 19.50 -20.39
C LEU A 343 7.26 19.80 -21.88
N ASN A 344 7.36 18.78 -22.74
CA ASN A 344 7.34 18.97 -24.19
C ASN A 344 5.97 19.53 -24.63
N GLU A 345 5.99 20.71 -25.26
CA GLU A 345 4.78 21.37 -25.75
C GLU A 345 4.52 21.10 -27.23
N GLN A 346 5.57 20.82 -28.00
CA GLN A 346 5.54 20.86 -29.46
C GLN A 346 5.10 19.54 -30.05
N ASP A 347 5.67 18.43 -29.54
CA ASP A 347 5.44 17.14 -30.14
C ASP A 347 4.08 16.56 -29.77
N TRP A 348 3.40 15.96 -30.74
CA TRP A 348 2.07 15.34 -30.56
C TRP A 348 2.07 14.16 -29.57
N TRP A 349 3.24 13.54 -29.36
CA TRP A 349 3.46 12.44 -28.42
C TRP A 349 3.86 12.93 -27.01
N ARG A 350 3.88 14.24 -26.74
CA ARG A 350 4.03 14.79 -25.38
C ARG A 350 3.07 14.16 -24.38
N LEU A 351 3.40 14.24 -23.09
CA LEU A 351 2.54 13.71 -22.03
C LEU A 351 1.21 14.46 -21.94
N CYS A 352 1.27 15.78 -21.79
CA CYS A 352 0.12 16.59 -21.43
C CYS A 352 -0.46 17.35 -22.64
N GLU A 353 -1.78 17.27 -22.79
CA GLU A 353 -2.51 18.00 -23.83
C GLU A 353 -3.11 19.27 -23.27
N LYS A 354 -2.56 20.43 -23.67
CA LYS A 354 -3.06 21.74 -23.23
C LYS A 354 -4.57 21.90 -23.45
N ALA A 355 -5.06 21.52 -24.63
CA ALA A 355 -6.48 21.57 -24.99
C ALA A 355 -7.41 20.75 -24.07
N LEU A 356 -6.89 19.73 -23.38
CA LEU A 356 -7.65 18.89 -22.46
C LEU A 356 -7.57 19.37 -21.00
N LEU A 357 -6.87 20.46 -20.71
CA LEU A 357 -6.70 20.91 -19.34
C LEU A 357 -7.96 21.54 -18.74
N LEU A 358 -8.92 21.98 -19.55
CA LEU A 358 -10.17 22.64 -19.15
C LEU A 358 -9.93 23.95 -18.36
N GLY A 359 -10.23 25.10 -18.97
CA GLY A 359 -10.03 26.42 -18.38
C GLY A 359 -9.20 27.33 -19.29
N ASP A 360 -8.56 28.33 -18.71
CA ASP A 360 -7.57 29.16 -19.41
C ASP A 360 -6.30 28.35 -19.68
N GLU A 361 -6.00 28.11 -20.95
CA GLU A 361 -4.97 27.16 -21.38
C GLU A 361 -3.58 27.51 -20.81
N GLU A 362 -3.17 28.76 -20.92
CA GLU A 362 -1.86 29.23 -20.46
C GLU A 362 -1.73 29.14 -18.94
N LYS A 363 -2.78 29.51 -18.20
CA LYS A 363 -2.79 29.40 -16.74
C LYS A 363 -2.74 27.96 -16.27
N GLU A 364 -3.53 27.06 -16.88
CA GLU A 364 -3.54 25.65 -16.48
C GLU A 364 -2.23 24.94 -16.87
N TRP A 365 -1.66 25.30 -18.02
CA TRP A 365 -0.35 24.84 -18.45
C TRP A 365 0.76 25.33 -17.50
N GLY A 366 0.74 26.61 -17.09
CA GLY A 366 1.68 27.15 -16.11
C GLY A 366 1.67 26.38 -14.79
N LYS A 367 0.48 26.06 -14.26
CA LYS A 367 0.35 25.21 -13.05
C LYS A 367 0.92 23.81 -13.26
N TYR A 368 0.69 23.21 -14.43
CA TYR A 368 1.25 21.90 -14.76
C TYR A 368 2.78 21.95 -14.80
N ILE A 369 3.37 22.98 -15.42
CA ILE A 369 4.83 23.19 -15.42
C ILE A 369 5.35 23.28 -13.98
N GLU A 370 4.72 24.09 -13.13
CA GLU A 370 5.10 24.22 -11.72
C GLU A 370 5.01 22.88 -10.97
N ASN A 371 3.96 22.10 -11.21
CA ASN A 371 3.80 20.76 -10.65
C ASN A 371 4.96 19.85 -11.07
N ILE A 372 5.26 19.77 -12.38
CA ILE A 372 6.34 18.93 -12.90
C ILE A 372 7.70 19.37 -12.34
N LYS A 373 8.02 20.66 -12.40
CA LYS A 373 9.34 21.17 -12.01
C LYS A 373 9.58 21.10 -10.50
N TYR A 374 8.62 21.53 -9.69
CA TYR A 374 8.86 21.76 -8.26
C TYR A 374 8.29 20.69 -7.34
N ASN A 375 7.29 19.92 -7.79
CA ASN A 375 6.71 18.86 -6.97
C ASN A 375 7.10 17.46 -7.47
N VAL A 376 7.12 17.23 -8.77
CA VAL A 376 7.35 15.89 -9.35
C VAL A 376 8.84 15.59 -9.51
N LYS A 377 9.56 16.41 -10.28
CA LYS A 377 10.99 16.23 -10.54
C LYS A 377 11.81 16.24 -9.26
N VAL A 378 11.61 17.25 -8.41
CA VAL A 378 12.30 17.34 -7.11
C VAL A 378 12.08 16.08 -6.29
N PHE A 379 10.82 15.66 -6.12
CA PHE A 379 10.49 14.48 -5.33
C PHE A 379 11.13 13.19 -5.86
N ILE A 380 10.95 12.90 -7.15
CA ILE A 380 11.42 11.65 -7.76
C ILE A 380 12.95 11.57 -7.70
N GLU A 381 13.64 12.64 -8.12
CA GLU A 381 15.10 12.63 -8.22
C GLU A 381 15.76 12.67 -6.83
N GLU A 382 15.18 13.37 -5.85
CA GLU A 382 15.71 13.37 -4.48
C GLU A 382 15.45 12.06 -3.72
N LEU A 383 14.44 11.27 -4.11
CA LEU A 383 14.12 10.00 -3.45
C LEU A 383 14.94 8.82 -4.00
N ASN A 384 15.41 8.95 -5.24
CA ASN A 384 16.12 7.89 -5.95
C ASN A 384 17.26 7.29 -5.12
N GLY A 385 17.34 5.96 -5.08
CA GLY A 385 18.41 5.23 -4.39
C GLY A 385 18.38 5.27 -2.85
N LYS A 386 17.38 5.90 -2.23
CA LYS A 386 17.29 6.02 -0.76
C LYS A 386 16.26 5.06 -0.16
N TYR A 387 16.67 4.32 0.87
CA TYR A 387 15.87 3.27 1.52
C TYR A 387 16.24 3.10 2.99
N HIS A 388 15.24 2.75 3.80
CA HIS A 388 15.46 2.40 5.19
C HIS A 388 16.35 1.14 5.31
N PRO A 389 17.34 1.07 6.23
CA PRO A 389 18.26 -0.08 6.40
C PRO A 389 17.56 -1.41 6.79
N GLN A 390 16.31 -1.33 7.21
CA GLN A 390 15.45 -2.47 7.52
C GLN A 390 14.26 -2.42 6.54
N THR A 391 14.48 -2.85 5.31
CA THR A 391 13.47 -2.86 4.24
C THR A 391 13.27 -4.26 3.69
N TRP A 392 12.01 -4.70 3.65
CA TRP A 392 11.53 -5.90 2.98
C TRP A 392 10.62 -5.46 1.84
N ALA A 393 10.64 -6.17 0.72
CA ALA A 393 9.77 -5.84 -0.38
C ALA A 393 9.24 -7.07 -1.08
N PHE A 394 8.06 -6.95 -1.66
CA PHE A 394 7.56 -7.89 -2.65
C PHE A 394 6.99 -7.14 -3.85
N TYR A 395 7.05 -7.76 -5.02
CA TYR A 395 6.61 -7.16 -6.27
C TYR A 395 5.98 -8.19 -7.22
N GLY A 396 5.16 -7.72 -8.15
CA GLY A 396 4.58 -8.56 -9.18
C GLY A 396 5.59 -8.92 -10.25
N ALA A 397 5.83 -10.21 -10.47
CA ALA A 397 6.74 -10.75 -11.47
C ALA A 397 6.04 -11.66 -12.49
N GLY A 398 4.71 -11.76 -12.43
CA GLY A 398 3.92 -12.63 -13.27
C GLY A 398 3.77 -12.12 -14.70
N SER A 399 3.66 -13.06 -15.65
CA SER A 399 3.20 -12.77 -17.02
C SER A 399 1.67 -12.73 -17.12
N GLU A 400 0.95 -13.18 -16.09
CA GLU A 400 -0.52 -13.17 -16.03
C GLU A 400 -1.09 -11.76 -15.89
N HIS A 401 -0.28 -10.81 -15.44
CA HIS A 401 -0.64 -9.39 -15.29
C HIS A 401 0.31 -8.51 -16.11
N PRO A 402 0.17 -8.52 -17.46
CA PRO A 402 1.07 -7.79 -18.34
C PRO A 402 1.07 -6.29 -18.02
N SER A 403 2.26 -5.76 -17.84
CA SER A 403 2.57 -4.37 -17.50
C SER A 403 3.33 -3.68 -18.64
N GLU A 404 3.77 -2.45 -18.39
CA GLU A 404 4.36 -1.58 -19.43
C GLU A 404 5.76 -1.13 -19.08
N GLU A 405 6.75 -1.96 -19.35
CA GLU A 405 8.15 -1.53 -19.27
C GLU A 405 8.46 -0.45 -20.30
N SER A 406 7.89 -0.58 -21.50
CA SER A 406 7.92 0.46 -22.54
C SER A 406 6.59 0.57 -23.28
N LEU A 407 6.38 1.74 -23.87
CA LEU A 407 5.23 2.09 -24.69
C LEU A 407 5.71 2.40 -26.11
N THR A 408 4.92 2.01 -27.11
CA THR A 408 5.23 2.32 -28.51
C THR A 408 4.02 2.90 -29.24
N TRP A 409 4.19 4.08 -29.80
CA TRP A 409 3.30 4.64 -30.82
C TRP A 409 3.62 4.01 -32.18
N TYR A 410 2.69 3.25 -32.73
CA TYR A 410 2.80 2.64 -34.05
C TYR A 410 1.98 3.41 -35.08
N GLU A 411 2.61 3.82 -36.18
CA GLU A 411 1.88 4.30 -37.35
C GLU A 411 0.98 3.18 -37.91
N ARG A 412 -0.32 3.46 -38.07
CA ARG A 412 -1.32 2.51 -38.59
C ARG A 412 -1.97 3.06 -39.86
N PRO A 413 -2.07 2.26 -40.93
CA PRO A 413 -2.68 2.68 -42.19
C PRO A 413 -4.22 2.71 -42.18
N TYR A 414 -4.89 2.08 -41.20
CA TYR A 414 -6.37 1.92 -41.20
C TYR A 414 -7.04 2.37 -39.88
N LYS A 415 -8.34 2.73 -39.99
CA LYS A 415 -9.24 3.05 -38.87
C LYS A 415 -9.69 1.77 -38.15
N LEU A 416 -9.43 1.69 -36.84
CA LEU A 416 -10.35 1.08 -35.89
C LEU A 416 -10.80 2.19 -34.91
N PRO A 417 -12.06 2.24 -34.48
CA PRO A 417 -12.52 3.21 -33.50
C PRO A 417 -12.08 2.76 -32.10
N LEU A 418 -10.84 3.05 -31.71
CA LEU A 418 -10.36 2.82 -30.34
C LEU A 418 -9.92 4.14 -29.68
N PRO A 419 -10.03 4.26 -28.35
CA PRO A 419 -9.56 5.44 -27.60
C PRO A 419 -8.03 5.62 -27.59
N THR A 420 -7.28 4.79 -28.32
CA THR A 420 -5.81 4.73 -28.33
C THR A 420 -5.16 5.45 -29.53
N TYR A 421 -5.94 6.12 -30.37
CA TYR A 421 -5.44 6.75 -31.60
C TYR A 421 -5.07 8.23 -31.46
N ARG A 422 -4.05 8.64 -32.21
CA ARG A 422 -3.64 10.04 -32.41
C ARG A 422 -3.47 10.33 -33.89
N GLU A 423 -3.95 11.48 -34.33
CA GLU A 423 -3.67 12.01 -35.67
C GLU A 423 -2.58 13.09 -35.58
N SER A 424 -1.58 13.01 -36.45
CA SER A 424 -0.51 14.00 -36.56
C SER A 424 0.05 14.01 -37.98
N ALA A 425 0.14 15.17 -38.61
CA ALA A 425 0.61 15.36 -39.99
C ALA A 425 -0.03 14.39 -41.02
N GLY A 426 -1.34 14.14 -40.90
CA GLY A 426 -2.08 13.22 -41.78
C GLY A 426 -1.88 11.73 -41.50
N LYS A 427 -1.07 11.38 -40.49
CA LYS A 427 -0.80 10.01 -40.06
C LYS A 427 -1.54 9.66 -38.77
N LYS A 428 -1.86 8.38 -38.61
CA LYS A 428 -2.52 7.85 -37.41
C LYS A 428 -1.57 6.97 -36.63
N PHE A 429 -1.52 7.19 -35.32
CA PHE A 429 -0.68 6.43 -34.41
C PHE A 429 -1.53 5.72 -33.36
N GLU A 430 -1.19 4.49 -33.05
CA GLU A 430 -1.79 3.67 -31.99
C GLU A 430 -0.78 3.50 -30.85
N LEU A 431 -1.17 3.79 -29.61
CA LEU A 431 -0.34 3.52 -28.44
C LEU A 431 -0.50 2.06 -28.01
N THR A 432 0.62 1.34 -27.98
CA THR A 432 0.69 -0.05 -27.55
C THR A 432 1.65 -0.21 -26.37
N SER A 433 1.38 -1.23 -25.57
CA SER A 433 2.19 -1.65 -24.42
C SER A 433 3.20 -2.74 -24.84
N SER A 434 4.35 -2.80 -24.18
CA SER A 434 5.28 -3.92 -24.30
C SER A 434 4.75 -5.25 -23.75
N ALA A 435 3.67 -5.23 -22.96
CA ALA A 435 3.11 -6.39 -22.26
C ALA A 435 4.18 -7.19 -21.49
N SER A 436 5.13 -6.47 -20.89
CA SER A 436 6.21 -7.05 -20.10
C SER A 436 5.67 -7.59 -18.77
N PRO A 437 6.35 -8.56 -18.13
CA PRO A 437 5.95 -9.01 -16.79
C PRO A 437 5.82 -7.87 -15.77
N GLY A 438 4.93 -8.05 -14.79
CA GLY A 438 4.68 -7.08 -13.73
C GLY A 438 3.41 -7.42 -12.95
N ASP A 439 2.71 -6.41 -12.45
CA ASP A 439 1.46 -6.54 -11.68
C ASP A 439 0.22 -5.91 -12.37
N GLY A 440 0.36 -5.49 -13.63
CA GLY A 440 -0.64 -4.78 -14.44
C GLY A 440 -0.54 -3.26 -14.37
N THR A 441 0.23 -2.71 -13.42
CA THR A 441 0.53 -1.27 -13.32
C THR A 441 2.04 -1.01 -13.29
N VAL A 442 2.79 -1.78 -12.52
CA VAL A 442 4.22 -1.63 -12.28
C VAL A 442 4.95 -2.77 -12.99
N PRO A 443 5.79 -2.47 -14.00
CA PRO A 443 6.60 -3.50 -14.64
C PRO A 443 7.70 -3.99 -13.68
N VAL A 444 8.17 -5.22 -13.88
CA VAL A 444 9.28 -5.82 -13.10
C VAL A 444 10.49 -4.87 -13.00
N LYS A 445 10.81 -4.14 -14.07
CA LYS A 445 11.89 -3.14 -14.09
C LYS A 445 11.82 -2.12 -12.95
N SER A 446 10.60 -1.74 -12.54
CA SER A 446 10.34 -0.79 -11.46
C SER A 446 9.94 -1.47 -10.16
N GLY A 447 9.27 -2.63 -10.20
CA GLY A 447 8.89 -3.36 -8.98
C GLY A 447 10.07 -4.05 -8.29
N ARG A 448 11.05 -4.54 -9.07
CA ARG A 448 12.22 -5.26 -8.57
C ARG A 448 13.29 -4.27 -8.08
N ILE A 449 13.22 -3.91 -6.81
CA ILE A 449 14.15 -2.97 -6.17
C ILE A 449 15.58 -3.51 -6.24
N GLY A 450 16.48 -2.77 -6.91
CA GLY A 450 17.88 -3.16 -7.12
C GLY A 450 18.85 -2.76 -6.00
N TRP A 451 18.35 -2.31 -4.86
CA TRP A 451 19.18 -1.84 -3.75
C TRP A 451 19.74 -3.00 -2.92
N SER A 452 21.06 -3.04 -2.73
CA SER A 452 21.75 -4.14 -2.03
C SER A 452 21.49 -4.22 -0.52
N GLY A 453 20.93 -3.17 0.09
CA GLY A 453 20.61 -3.13 1.52
C GLY A 453 19.28 -3.78 1.90
N LEU A 454 18.54 -4.35 0.94
CA LEU A 454 17.30 -5.06 1.20
C LEU A 454 17.52 -6.26 2.14
N ARG A 455 16.61 -6.43 3.09
CA ARG A 455 16.58 -7.57 4.00
C ARG A 455 15.92 -8.78 3.39
N SER A 456 14.95 -8.58 2.51
CA SER A 456 14.33 -9.63 1.70
C SER A 456 13.61 -9.05 0.49
N LEU A 457 13.57 -9.80 -0.61
CA LEU A 457 12.84 -9.44 -1.83
C LEU A 457 12.08 -10.64 -2.37
N LEU A 458 10.76 -10.57 -2.41
CA LEU A 458 9.89 -11.63 -2.95
C LEU A 458 9.33 -11.23 -4.32
N ALA A 459 9.62 -12.05 -5.33
CA ALA A 459 8.91 -12.02 -6.61
C ALA A 459 7.68 -12.92 -6.52
N THR A 460 6.51 -12.40 -6.90
CA THR A 460 5.28 -13.19 -6.83
C THR A 460 4.32 -12.84 -7.97
N ASN A 461 3.40 -13.74 -8.28
CA ASN A 461 2.37 -13.49 -9.27
C ASN A 461 1.14 -12.87 -8.59
N VAL A 462 1.11 -11.54 -8.56
CA VAL A 462 0.01 -10.76 -7.98
C VAL A 462 -0.37 -9.61 -8.90
N ASP A 463 -1.65 -9.29 -8.94
CA ASP A 463 -2.11 -8.05 -9.56
C ASP A 463 -1.88 -6.87 -8.61
N HIS A 464 -1.78 -5.66 -9.17
CA HIS A 464 -1.40 -4.47 -8.42
C HIS A 464 -2.42 -4.12 -7.33
N GLU A 465 -3.72 -4.16 -7.64
CA GLU A 465 -4.76 -3.73 -6.71
C GLU A 465 -5.03 -4.80 -5.64
N GLY A 466 -5.00 -6.07 -6.06
CA GLY A 466 -5.18 -7.26 -5.23
C GLY A 466 -3.90 -7.76 -4.56
N ALA A 467 -2.80 -7.02 -4.60
CA ALA A 467 -1.49 -7.46 -4.11
C ALA A 467 -1.51 -7.91 -2.64
N TYR A 468 -2.41 -7.34 -1.84
CA TYR A 468 -2.64 -7.71 -0.45
C TYR A 468 -3.98 -8.44 -0.22
N ALA A 469 -4.75 -8.76 -1.26
CA ALA A 469 -6.09 -9.33 -1.13
C ALA A 469 -6.09 -10.61 -0.28
N SER A 470 -7.02 -10.69 0.67
CA SER A 470 -7.20 -11.85 1.53
C SER A 470 -8.48 -12.61 1.15
N ASN A 471 -8.39 -13.90 0.82
CA ASN A 471 -9.56 -14.74 0.53
C ASN A 471 -10.05 -15.55 1.76
N ILE A 472 -9.81 -15.05 2.97
CA ILE A 472 -10.06 -15.79 4.24
C ILE A 472 -11.52 -16.26 4.35
N ARG A 473 -12.50 -15.49 3.85
CA ARG A 473 -13.92 -15.86 3.86
C ARG A 473 -14.29 -17.09 3.02
N LYS A 474 -13.40 -17.59 2.16
CA LYS A 474 -13.65 -18.74 1.27
C LYS A 474 -12.92 -20.03 1.68
N GLY A 475 -12.32 -20.08 2.87
CA GLY A 475 -11.54 -21.25 3.31
C GLY A 475 -10.31 -21.52 2.44
N LYS A 476 -9.84 -20.52 1.68
CA LYS A 476 -8.61 -20.60 0.89
C LYS A 476 -7.42 -20.15 1.74
N GLU A 477 -6.27 -20.72 1.42
CA GLU A 477 -4.95 -20.44 1.97
C GLU A 477 -4.66 -18.92 2.03
N THR A 478 -4.04 -18.47 3.13
CA THR A 478 -3.60 -17.08 3.32
C THR A 478 -2.70 -16.64 2.16
N SER A 479 -2.95 -15.44 1.62
CA SER A 479 -2.15 -14.89 0.51
C SER A 479 -0.65 -14.92 0.83
N LEU A 480 0.18 -15.35 -0.13
CA LEU A 480 1.63 -15.41 0.00
C LEU A 480 2.23 -14.05 0.42
N THR A 481 1.66 -12.93 -0.06
CA THR A 481 2.13 -11.58 0.30
C THR A 481 1.82 -11.21 1.75
N LEU A 482 0.69 -11.66 2.29
CA LEU A 482 0.36 -11.50 3.70
C LEU A 482 1.25 -12.38 4.58
N LYS A 483 1.52 -13.61 4.16
CA LYS A 483 2.48 -14.50 4.83
C LYS A 483 3.88 -13.87 4.86
N PHE A 484 4.36 -13.34 3.73
CA PHE A 484 5.63 -12.61 3.64
C PHE A 484 5.68 -11.40 4.56
N THR A 485 4.59 -10.61 4.60
CA THR A 485 4.48 -9.43 5.47
C THR A 485 4.56 -9.82 6.95
N LEU A 486 3.85 -10.88 7.35
CA LEU A 486 3.92 -11.40 8.72
C LEU A 486 5.31 -11.91 9.06
N ARG A 487 5.95 -12.67 8.17
CA ARG A 487 7.34 -13.13 8.33
C ARG A 487 8.32 -11.96 8.52
N ALA A 488 8.22 -10.93 7.68
CA ALA A 488 9.08 -9.75 7.78
C ALA A 488 8.96 -9.08 9.15
N ILE A 489 7.73 -8.96 9.68
CA ILE A 489 7.49 -8.41 11.02
C ILE A 489 8.11 -9.29 12.11
N VAL A 490 7.91 -10.61 12.05
CA VAL A 490 8.53 -11.55 13.00
C VAL A 490 10.05 -11.43 12.96
N LYS A 491 10.68 -11.33 11.78
CA LYS A 491 12.13 -11.13 11.66
C LYS A 491 12.59 -9.76 12.19
N MET A 492 11.82 -8.70 11.98
CA MET A 492 12.17 -7.34 12.47
C MET A 492 12.26 -7.27 13.99
N VAL A 493 11.30 -7.89 14.69
CA VAL A 493 11.21 -7.78 16.16
C VAL A 493 12.25 -8.59 16.91
N GLN A 494 13.04 -9.43 16.23
CA GLN A 494 14.18 -10.13 16.85
C GLN A 494 15.25 -9.15 17.35
N SER A 495 15.27 -7.93 16.83
CA SER A 495 16.16 -6.86 17.33
C SER A 495 15.64 -6.16 18.58
N VAL A 496 14.41 -6.43 19.01
CA VAL A 496 13.78 -5.84 20.20
C VAL A 496 13.91 -6.83 21.35
N PRO A 497 14.46 -6.42 22.52
CA PRO A 497 14.54 -7.30 23.69
C PRO A 497 13.16 -7.81 24.12
N GLY A 498 13.06 -9.11 24.43
CA GLY A 498 11.81 -9.72 24.88
C GLY A 498 11.41 -9.25 26.27
N THR A 499 10.18 -9.55 26.69
CA THR A 499 9.68 -9.17 28.02
C THR A 499 10.03 -10.21 29.12
N GLY A 500 10.97 -11.12 28.83
CA GLY A 500 11.43 -12.19 29.73
C GLY A 500 12.03 -11.63 31.02
N GLY A 501 11.45 -12.05 32.14
CA GLY A 501 11.69 -11.51 33.48
C GLY A 501 13.00 -11.92 34.13
N ASN A 502 13.40 -11.08 35.09
CA ASN A 502 13.80 -11.56 36.40
C ASN A 502 12.57 -12.07 37.15
#